data_AF-A0A1B2HRW7-F1
#
_entry.id   AF-A0A1B2HRW7-F1
#
_cell.length_a   1.000
_cell.length_b   1.000
_cell.length_c   1.000
_cell.angle_alpha   90.00
_cell.angle_beta   90.00
_cell.angle_gamma   90.00
#
_symmetry.space_group_name_H-M   'P 1'
#
loop_
_entity.id
_entity.type
_entity.pdbx_description
1 polymer ?
#
loop_
_entity_poly.entity_id
_entity_poly.type
_entity_poly.pdbx_seq_one_letter_code
_entity_poly.pdbx_strand_id
1 'polypeptide(L)'
;MAARESWSARNVVGGARMDTDIPAPVPVEDLIAQRGRGLAHAADGYLDRAEVARAWPVVWNYHAVIQANRVQTREASVTGTYGTTTWTEYHAEDVQRVADAIARGTAEVWPEWRKDTEAGRAEQQRYHERWRREVVRTRWIQAAIVLVLLLGVGVLVVLSVIDA
;
A
#
# COMPACT_ATOMS: atom_id res chain seq x y z
N MET A 1 46.61 47.60 10.47
CA MET A 1 46.96 46.17 10.23
C MET A 1 45.64 45.42 10.13
N ALA A 2 45.10 45.25 8.92
CA ALA A 2 45.31 44.08 8.04
C ALA A 2 44.78 42.79 8.70
N ALA A 3 44.01 41.90 8.08
CA ALA A 3 43.24 41.83 6.83
C ALA A 3 42.57 40.43 6.86
N ARG A 4 41.40 40.27 6.21
CA ARG A 4 40.80 39.00 5.72
C ARG A 4 40.36 38.01 6.83
N GLU A 5 39.25 37.30 6.72
CA GLU A 5 38.73 36.58 5.57
C GLU A 5 37.19 36.62 5.52
N SER A 6 36.68 37.18 4.42
CA SER A 6 35.34 36.90 3.92
C SER A 6 35.38 35.53 3.22
N TRP A 7 34.66 34.54 3.74
CA TRP A 7 34.30 33.35 2.97
C TRP A 7 32.79 33.18 2.92
N SER A 8 32.30 33.27 1.68
CA SER A 8 30.96 32.94 1.23
C SER A 8 30.81 31.42 1.12
N ALA A 9 29.86 30.86 1.86
CA ALA A 9 29.14 29.63 1.50
C ALA A 9 27.66 29.95 1.75
N ARG A 10 26.91 30.49 0.79
CA ARG A 10 26.39 29.81 -0.41
C ARG A 10 25.63 28.53 -0.03
N ASN A 11 24.31 28.60 -0.18
CA ASN A 11 23.40 27.48 -0.40
C ASN A 11 23.18 26.50 0.77
N VAL A 12 22.42 26.92 1.79
CA VAL A 12 21.45 26.00 2.36
C VAL A 12 20.18 26.14 1.52
N VAL A 13 20.19 25.45 0.38
CA VAL A 13 18.95 25.05 -0.29
C VAL A 13 18.11 24.44 0.82
N GLY A 14 16.94 25.04 1.07
CA GLY A 14 15.88 24.43 1.86
C GLY A 14 15.52 23.12 1.20
N GLY A 15 16.26 22.07 1.55
CA GLY A 15 15.84 20.71 1.33
C GLY A 15 14.54 20.60 2.09
N ALA A 16 13.44 20.63 1.35
CA ALA A 16 12.20 20.07 1.83
C ALA A 16 12.53 18.63 2.22
N ARG A 17 12.92 18.43 3.49
CA ARG A 17 12.63 17.18 4.16
C ARG A 17 11.12 17.07 3.99
N MET A 18 10.69 16.26 3.04
CA MET A 18 9.52 15.44 3.27
C MET A 18 9.85 14.64 4.53
N ASP A 19 9.70 15.28 5.69
CA ASP A 19 9.25 14.58 6.88
C ASP A 19 7.90 14.04 6.45
N THR A 20 7.92 12.83 5.90
CA THR A 20 6.76 11.96 5.88
C THR A 20 6.37 11.81 7.33
N ASP A 21 5.52 12.72 7.80
CA ASP A 21 5.02 12.75 9.16
C ASP A 21 4.29 11.42 9.37
N ILE A 22 4.96 10.48 10.06
CA ILE A 22 4.39 9.16 10.30
C ILE A 22 3.37 9.38 11.42
N PRO A 23 2.07 9.12 11.16
CA PRO A 23 1.06 9.35 12.17
C PRO A 23 1.32 8.46 13.39
N ALA A 24 0.85 8.90 14.54
CA ALA A 24 0.89 8.08 15.74
C ALA A 24 0.12 6.75 15.50
N PRO A 25 0.60 5.63 16.06
CA PRO A 25 -0.12 4.36 15.98
C PRO A 25 -1.48 4.50 16.67
N VAL A 26 -2.53 4.04 16.00
CA VAL A 26 -3.88 4.01 16.58
C VAL A 26 -4.06 2.69 17.32
N PRO A 27 -4.46 2.69 18.60
CA PRO A 27 -4.76 1.46 19.35
C PRO A 27 -5.80 0.60 18.63
N VAL A 28 -5.64 -0.73 18.69
CA VAL A 28 -6.58 -1.66 18.02
C VAL A 28 -8.00 -1.54 18.57
N GLU A 29 -8.14 -1.29 19.87
CA GLU A 29 -9.44 -1.02 20.50
C GLU A 29 -10.15 0.19 19.90
N ASP A 30 -9.43 1.27 19.62
CA ASP A 30 -9.98 2.47 18.99
C ASP A 30 -10.36 2.22 17.53
N LEU A 31 -9.59 1.40 16.81
CA LEU A 31 -9.89 1.01 15.43
C LEU A 31 -11.21 0.22 15.36
N ILE A 32 -11.42 -0.71 16.28
CA ILE A 32 -12.65 -1.49 16.39
C ILE A 32 -13.81 -0.60 16.81
N ALA A 33 -13.60 0.30 17.78
CA ALA A 33 -14.64 1.20 18.28
C ALA A 33 -15.12 2.23 17.23
N GLN A 34 -14.22 2.70 16.36
CA GLN A 34 -14.52 3.65 15.28
C GLN A 34 -15.09 2.99 14.02
N ARG A 35 -15.15 1.66 13.97
CA ARG A 35 -15.58 0.91 12.80
C ARG A 35 -17.06 1.17 12.51
N GLY A 36 -17.34 1.59 11.27
CA GLY A 36 -18.72 1.66 10.75
C GLY A 36 -19.37 0.27 10.69
N ARG A 37 -20.69 0.21 10.58
CA ARG A 37 -21.42 -1.07 10.40
C ARG A 37 -21.78 -1.27 8.93
N GLY A 38 -21.54 -2.48 8.40
CA GLY A 38 -21.73 -2.81 6.99
C GLY A 38 -21.16 -4.18 6.62
N LEU A 39 -21.55 -4.71 5.45
CA LEU A 39 -21.20 -6.07 5.00
C LEU A 39 -19.73 -6.26 4.59
N ALA A 40 -18.96 -5.18 4.44
CA ALA A 40 -17.59 -5.20 3.94
C ALA A 40 -16.54 -4.87 5.02
N HIS A 41 -16.92 -4.91 6.30
CA HIS A 41 -15.98 -4.71 7.39
C HIS A 41 -15.43 -6.04 7.90
N ALA A 42 -14.24 -6.01 8.49
CA ALA A 42 -13.69 -7.17 9.16
C ALA A 42 -14.62 -7.66 10.28
N ALA A 43 -14.66 -8.98 10.51
CA ALA A 43 -15.48 -9.50 11.60
C ALA A 43 -14.96 -9.05 12.96
N ASP A 44 -15.80 -9.26 13.97
CA ASP A 44 -15.45 -9.09 15.36
C ASP A 44 -14.18 -9.90 15.69
N GLY A 45 -13.22 -9.26 16.36
CA GLY A 45 -11.91 -9.84 16.66
C GLY A 45 -10.91 -9.84 15.50
N TYR A 46 -11.27 -9.28 14.35
CA TYR A 46 -10.38 -9.14 13.18
C TYR A 46 -10.30 -7.69 12.70
N LEU A 47 -9.21 -7.38 12.00
CA LEU A 47 -8.92 -6.10 11.36
C LEU A 47 -8.75 -6.29 9.86
N ASP A 48 -9.17 -5.29 9.09
CA ASP A 48 -8.86 -5.18 7.68
C ASP A 48 -7.44 -4.61 7.46
N ARG A 49 -7.00 -4.60 6.20
CA ARG A 49 -5.67 -4.10 5.83
C ARG A 49 -5.45 -2.63 6.18
N ALA A 50 -6.48 -1.78 6.07
CA ALA A 50 -6.38 -0.36 6.33
C ALA A 50 -6.27 -0.07 7.84
N GLU A 51 -6.96 -0.86 8.66
CA GLU A 51 -6.85 -0.84 10.11
C GLU A 51 -5.46 -1.29 10.58
N VAL A 52 -4.91 -2.39 10.03
CA VAL A 52 -3.52 -2.79 10.32
C VAL A 52 -2.52 -1.70 9.96
N ALA A 53 -2.72 -1.01 8.83
CA ALA A 53 -1.86 0.10 8.44
C ALA A 53 -1.91 1.29 9.40
N ARG A 54 -3.06 1.53 10.06
CA ARG A 54 -3.21 2.55 11.11
C ARG A 54 -2.61 2.11 12.45
N ALA A 55 -2.69 0.82 12.76
CA ALA A 55 -2.04 0.25 13.95
C ALA A 55 -0.51 0.28 13.83
N TRP A 56 0.04 0.07 12.62
CA TRP A 56 1.48 0.02 12.36
C TRP A 56 1.93 1.08 11.35
N PRO A 57 1.84 2.37 11.67
CA PRO A 57 2.05 3.45 10.70
C PRO A 57 3.49 3.48 10.17
N VAL A 58 4.47 3.04 10.99
CA VAL A 58 5.88 2.93 10.61
C VAL A 58 6.17 1.81 9.62
N VAL A 59 5.28 0.83 9.46
CA VAL A 59 5.46 -0.32 8.55
C VAL A 59 4.87 0.02 7.19
N TRP A 60 5.57 -0.27 6.09
CA TRP A 60 4.98 -0.23 4.75
C TRP A 60 4.71 -1.64 4.19
N ASN A 61 5.55 -2.61 4.55
CA ASN A 61 5.41 -4.00 4.13
C ASN A 61 4.74 -4.85 5.22
N TYR A 62 3.44 -4.62 5.42
CA TYR A 62 2.67 -5.32 6.45
C TYR A 62 2.69 -6.84 6.25
N HIS A 63 2.70 -7.31 5.00
CA HIS A 63 2.65 -8.75 4.72
C HIS A 63 3.89 -9.47 5.24
N ALA A 64 5.08 -8.90 5.06
CA ALA A 64 6.31 -9.44 5.62
C ALA A 64 6.27 -9.47 7.16
N VAL A 65 5.80 -8.37 7.77
CA VAL A 65 5.68 -8.27 9.24
C VAL A 65 4.66 -9.27 9.80
N ILE A 66 3.52 -9.46 9.12
CA ILE A 66 2.48 -10.44 9.47
C ILE A 66 3.05 -11.86 9.49
N GLN A 67 3.81 -12.22 8.45
CA GLN A 67 4.42 -13.56 8.34
C GLN A 67 5.51 -13.76 9.40
N ALA A 68 6.43 -12.80 9.54
CA ALA A 68 7.54 -12.87 10.48
C ALA A 68 7.05 -12.99 11.94
N ASN A 69 6.01 -12.23 12.30
CA ASN A 69 5.48 -12.20 13.67
C ASN A 69 4.28 -13.15 13.91
N ARG A 70 4.01 -14.04 12.94
CA ARG A 70 2.96 -15.07 12.99
C ARG A 70 1.58 -14.51 13.39
N VAL A 71 1.17 -13.42 12.74
CA VAL A 71 -0.18 -12.87 12.91
C VAL A 71 -1.17 -13.80 12.23
N GLN A 72 -2.15 -14.31 12.98
CA GLN A 72 -3.20 -15.14 12.45
C GLN A 72 -4.02 -14.38 11.42
N THR A 73 -4.30 -15.03 10.30
CA THR A 73 -5.13 -14.49 9.23
C THR A 73 -6.33 -15.37 8.97
N ARG A 74 -7.37 -14.79 8.38
CA ARG A 74 -8.48 -15.54 7.79
C ARG A 74 -8.84 -14.96 6.43
N GLU A 75 -9.36 -15.80 5.56
CA GLU A 75 -10.00 -15.33 4.33
C GLU A 75 -11.48 -15.03 4.64
N ALA A 76 -11.91 -13.84 4.24
CA ALA A 76 -13.29 -13.40 4.30
C ALA A 76 -13.80 -13.15 2.88
N SER A 77 -15.11 -13.27 2.71
CA SER A 77 -15.75 -13.03 1.42
C SER A 77 -17.16 -12.50 1.57
N VAL A 78 -17.59 -11.72 0.58
CA VAL A 78 -19.00 -11.32 0.42
C VAL A 78 -19.44 -11.62 -1.00
N THR A 79 -20.62 -12.20 -1.14
CA THR A 79 -21.25 -12.46 -2.43
C THR A 79 -22.39 -11.46 -2.65
N GLY A 80 -22.30 -10.73 -3.75
CA GLY A 80 -23.35 -9.82 -4.22
C GLY A 80 -23.82 -10.17 -5.63
N THR A 81 -24.68 -9.32 -6.20
CA THR A 81 -25.24 -9.51 -7.55
C THR A 81 -24.18 -9.68 -8.65
N TYR A 82 -23.00 -9.08 -8.45
CA TYR A 82 -21.92 -9.05 -9.44
C TYR A 82 -20.77 -10.03 -9.14
N GLY A 83 -20.95 -10.94 -8.18
CA GLY A 83 -19.97 -11.98 -7.86
C GLY A 83 -19.49 -11.96 -6.40
N THR A 84 -18.44 -12.75 -6.15
CA THR A 84 -17.82 -12.89 -4.82
C THR A 84 -16.55 -12.06 -4.74
N THR A 85 -16.48 -11.18 -3.75
CA THR A 85 -15.24 -10.47 -3.39
C THR A 85 -14.61 -11.16 -2.20
N THR A 86 -13.32 -11.48 -2.27
CA THR A 86 -12.54 -12.07 -1.17
C THR A 86 -11.48 -11.08 -0.67
N TRP A 87 -11.16 -11.14 0.61
CA TRP A 87 -10.07 -10.38 1.23
C TRP A 87 -9.49 -11.14 2.42
N THR A 88 -8.29 -10.73 2.84
CA THR A 88 -7.65 -11.25 4.06
C THR A 88 -7.94 -10.33 5.23
N GLU A 89 -8.27 -10.92 6.37
CA GLU A 89 -8.42 -10.25 7.65
C GLU A 89 -7.38 -10.75 8.65
N TYR A 90 -7.04 -9.90 9.62
CA TYR A 90 -5.92 -10.10 10.54
C TYR A 90 -6.42 -10.11 11.98
N HIS A 91 -6.00 -11.09 12.77
CA HIS A 91 -6.48 -11.24 14.14
C HIS A 91 -6.08 -10.02 15.00
N ALA A 92 -7.07 -9.39 15.65
CA ALA A 92 -6.91 -8.10 16.30
C ALA A 92 -5.90 -8.14 17.46
N GLU A 93 -5.96 -9.16 18.32
CA GLU A 93 -5.05 -9.31 19.45
C GLU A 93 -3.61 -9.54 19.00
N ASP A 94 -3.41 -10.30 17.91
CA ASP A 94 -2.09 -10.51 17.32
C ASP A 94 -1.55 -9.20 16.76
N VAL A 95 -2.41 -8.39 16.14
CA VAL A 95 -2.03 -7.09 15.61
C VAL A 95 -1.63 -6.12 16.72
N GLN A 96 -2.36 -6.10 17.83
CA GLN A 96 -2.02 -5.29 19.00
C GLN A 96 -0.71 -5.78 19.64
N ARG A 97 -0.54 -7.10 19.83
CA ARG A 97 0.69 -7.69 20.35
C ARG A 97 1.91 -7.25 19.54
N VAL A 98 1.79 -7.26 18.21
CA VAL A 98 2.87 -6.83 17.32
C VAL A 98 3.05 -5.31 17.36
N ALA A 99 1.97 -4.51 17.45
CA ALA A 99 2.07 -3.06 17.61
C ALA A 99 2.88 -2.70 18.86
N ASP A 100 2.60 -3.36 19.98
CA ASP A 100 3.33 -3.17 21.24
C ASP A 100 4.79 -3.62 21.12
N ALA A 101 5.04 -4.73 20.42
CA ALA A 101 6.39 -5.22 20.17
C ALA A 101 7.18 -4.28 19.23
N ILE A 102 6.52 -3.62 18.27
CA ILE A 102 7.12 -2.58 17.43
C ILE A 102 7.50 -1.38 18.30
N ALA A 103 6.59 -0.92 19.16
CA ALA A 103 6.85 0.21 20.06
C ALA A 103 8.01 -0.07 21.02
N ARG A 104 8.16 -1.33 21.48
CA ARG A 104 9.29 -1.78 22.31
C ARG A 104 10.57 -2.12 21.53
N GLY A 105 10.53 -2.13 20.19
CA GLY A 105 11.65 -2.56 19.35
C GLY A 105 11.97 -4.06 19.42
N THR A 106 11.04 -4.89 19.88
CA THR A 106 11.20 -6.35 20.02
C THR A 106 10.50 -7.15 18.92
N ALA A 107 9.69 -6.50 18.08
CA ALA A 107 9.05 -7.16 16.95
C ALA A 107 10.08 -7.53 15.87
N GLU A 108 9.83 -8.61 15.14
CA GLU A 108 10.62 -8.96 13.97
C GLU A 108 10.22 -8.04 12.81
N VAL A 109 10.88 -6.88 12.72
CA VAL A 109 10.67 -5.89 11.67
C VAL A 109 12.00 -5.43 11.13
N TRP A 110 12.29 -5.81 9.89
CA TRP A 110 13.55 -5.49 9.24
C TRP A 110 13.55 -4.02 8.79
N PRO A 111 14.73 -3.36 8.73
CA PRO A 111 14.82 -1.96 8.33
C PRO A 111 14.17 -1.68 6.98
N GLU A 112 14.30 -2.58 5.99
CA GLU A 112 13.67 -2.41 4.68
C GLU A 112 12.13 -2.44 4.69
N TRP A 113 11.48 -2.87 5.78
CA TRP A 113 10.01 -2.93 5.88
C TRP A 113 9.41 -1.68 6.54
N ARG A 114 10.27 -0.77 7.01
CA ARG A 114 9.91 0.44 7.74
C ARG A 114 9.94 1.70 6.87
N LYS A 115 9.06 2.65 7.15
CA LYS A 115 8.98 3.95 6.43
C LYS A 115 9.96 4.98 6.96
N ASP A 116 10.37 4.86 8.22
CA ASP A 116 11.26 5.80 8.90
C ASP A 116 12.74 5.55 8.61
N THR A 117 13.08 4.42 7.97
CA THR A 117 14.44 4.08 7.59
C THR A 117 14.73 4.49 6.15
N GLU A 118 15.99 4.82 5.86
CA GLU A 118 16.41 5.07 4.48
C GLU A 118 16.29 3.80 3.61
N ALA A 119 16.69 2.65 4.16
CA ALA A 119 16.59 1.35 3.48
C ALA A 119 15.15 1.03 3.07
N GLY A 120 14.18 1.25 3.97
CA GLY A 120 12.80 0.94 3.68
C GLY A 120 12.13 1.96 2.75
N ARG A 121 12.51 3.24 2.80
CA ARG A 121 12.10 4.21 1.76
C ARG A 121 12.61 3.83 0.38
N ALA A 122 13.87 3.41 0.28
CA ALA A 122 14.44 2.96 -0.99
C ALA A 122 13.74 1.70 -1.53
N GLU A 123 13.47 0.71 -0.66
CA GLU A 123 12.80 -0.52 -1.09
C GLU A 123 11.32 -0.28 -1.43
N GLN A 124 10.63 0.58 -0.67
CA GLN A 124 9.27 1.02 -0.99
C GLN A 124 9.20 1.69 -2.37
N GLN A 125 10.16 2.57 -2.70
CA GLN A 125 10.23 3.20 -4.02
C GLN A 125 10.43 2.15 -5.13
N ARG A 126 11.40 1.23 -4.97
CA ARG A 126 11.65 0.14 -5.94
C ARG A 126 10.43 -0.77 -6.11
N TYR A 127 9.71 -1.04 -5.03
CA TYR A 127 8.47 -1.81 -5.06
C TYR A 127 7.42 -1.08 -5.91
N HIS A 128 7.20 0.21 -5.65
CA HIS A 128 6.27 1.02 -6.44
C HIS A 128 6.67 1.16 -7.91
N GLU A 129 7.97 1.26 -8.22
CA GLU A 129 8.47 1.29 -9.59
C GLU A 129 8.27 -0.04 -10.34
N ARG A 130 8.52 -1.18 -9.67
CA ARG A 130 8.19 -2.51 -10.20
C ARG A 130 6.70 -2.61 -10.48
N TRP A 131 5.88 -2.26 -9.50
CA TRP A 131 4.42 -2.34 -9.62
C TRP A 131 3.87 -1.43 -10.73
N ARG A 132 4.40 -0.21 -10.86
CA ARG A 132 4.03 0.73 -11.94
C ARG A 132 4.35 0.14 -13.31
N ARG A 133 5.51 -0.51 -13.49
CA ARG A 133 5.87 -1.16 -14.77
C ARG A 133 4.90 -2.27 -15.14
N GLU A 134 4.51 -3.10 -14.18
CA GLU A 134 3.57 -4.20 -14.41
C GLU A 134 2.16 -3.70 -14.74
N VAL A 135 1.65 -2.70 -14.02
CA VAL A 135 0.31 -2.14 -14.29
C VAL A 135 0.27 -1.41 -15.61
N VAL A 136 1.32 -0.66 -15.96
CA VAL A 136 1.44 -0.01 -17.27
C VAL A 136 1.42 -1.06 -18.39
N ARG A 137 2.16 -2.16 -18.24
CA ARG A 137 2.15 -3.27 -19.22
C ARG A 137 0.75 -3.87 -19.38
N THR A 138 0.08 -4.19 -18.27
CA THR A 138 -1.27 -4.79 -18.32
C THR A 138 -2.28 -3.85 -18.98
N ARG A 139 -2.22 -2.54 -18.69
CA ARG A 139 -3.09 -1.54 -19.33
C ARG A 139 -2.82 -1.41 -20.82
N TRP A 140 -1.55 -1.44 -21.24
CA TRP A 140 -1.20 -1.44 -22.66
C TRP A 140 -1.70 -2.68 -23.39
N ILE A 141 -1.59 -3.85 -22.77
CA ILE A 141 -2.13 -5.10 -23.33
C ILE A 141 -3.65 -4.99 -23.48
N GLN A 142 -4.37 -4.51 -22.45
CA GLN A 142 -5.82 -4.30 -22.55
C GLN A 142 -6.20 -3.30 -23.64
N ALA A 143 -5.49 -2.18 -23.75
CA ALA A 143 -5.72 -1.19 -24.81
C ALA A 143 -5.50 -1.78 -26.20
N ALA A 144 -4.46 -2.60 -26.39
CA ALA A 144 -4.20 -3.28 -27.65
C ALA A 144 -5.32 -4.27 -28.01
N ILE A 145 -5.83 -5.05 -27.04
CA ILE A 145 -6.96 -5.96 -27.24
C ILE A 145 -8.21 -5.20 -27.67
N VAL A 146 -8.54 -4.10 -26.97
CA VAL A 146 -9.69 -3.26 -27.32
C VAL A 146 -9.53 -2.67 -28.72
N LEU A 147 -8.33 -2.19 -29.08
CA LEU A 147 -8.06 -1.66 -30.41
C LEU A 147 -8.26 -2.71 -31.50
N VAL A 148 -7.74 -3.94 -31.30
CA VAL A 148 -7.93 -5.04 -32.24
C VAL A 148 -9.40 -5.41 -32.40
N LEU A 149 -10.16 -5.45 -31.30
CA LEU A 149 -11.61 -5.70 -31.34
C LEU A 149 -12.35 -4.60 -32.11
N LEU A 150 -12.03 -3.32 -31.88
CA LEU A 150 -12.63 -2.20 -32.58
C LEU A 150 -12.31 -2.22 -34.09
N LEU A 151 -11.07 -2.55 -34.45
CA LEU A 151 -10.67 -2.71 -35.85
C LEU A 151 -11.38 -3.90 -36.50
N GLY A 152 -11.49 -5.02 -35.80
CA GLY A 152 -12.24 -6.19 -36.27
C GLY A 152 -13.72 -5.87 -36.54
N VAL A 153 -14.38 -5.17 -35.61
CA VAL A 153 -15.76 -4.71 -35.78
C VAL A 153 -15.87 -3.73 -36.94
N GLY A 154 -14.95 -2.77 -37.05
CA GLY A 154 -14.91 -1.81 -38.16
C GLY A 154 -14.79 -2.47 -39.53
N VAL A 155 -13.92 -3.47 -39.67
CA VAL A 155 -13.78 -4.27 -40.90
C VAL A 155 -15.07 -5.03 -41.21
N LEU A 156 -15.70 -5.63 -40.20
CA LEU A 156 -16.96 -6.37 -40.36
C LEU A 156 -18.09 -5.47 -40.87
N VAL A 157 -18.20 -4.25 -40.32
CA VAL A 157 -19.17 -3.24 -40.77
C VAL A 157 -18.91 -2.81 -42.21
N VAL A 158 -17.64 -2.56 -42.57
CA VAL A 158 -17.30 -2.16 -43.94
C VAL A 158 -17.64 -3.27 -44.95
N LEU A 159 -17.32 -4.53 -44.64
CA LEU A 159 -17.65 -5.66 -45.51
C LEU A 159 -19.16 -5.83 -45.69
N SER A 160 -19.94 -5.71 -44.61
CA SER A 160 -21.39 -5.84 -44.67
C SER A 160 -22.10 -4.68 -45.37
N VAL A 161 -21.47 -3.51 -45.49
CA VAL A 161 -21.96 -2.38 -46.31
C VAL A 161 -21.60 -2.56 -47.79
N ILE A 162 -20.48 -3.21 -48.11
CA ILE A 162 -20.07 -3.46 -49.50
C ILE A 162 -20.92 -4.57 -50.16
N ASP A 163 -21.36 -5.56 -49.37
CA ASP A 163 -22.21 -6.65 -49.85
C ASP A 163 -23.73 -6.31 -49.91
N ALA A 164 -24.11 -5.08 -49.57
CA ALA A 164 -25.50 -4.58 -49.56
C ALA A 164 -25.80 -3.63 -50.73
#